data_AF-A0A147F2S2-F1
#
_entry.id   AF-A0A147F2S2-F1
#
_cell.length_a   1.000
_cell.length_b   1.000
_cell.length_c   1.000
_cell.angle_alpha   90.00
_cell.angle_beta   90.00
_cell.angle_gamma   90.00
#
_symmetry.space_group_name_H-M   'P 1'
#
loop_
_entity.id
_entity.type
_entity.pdbx_description
1 polymer ?
#
loop_
_entity_poly.entity_id
_entity_poly.type
_entity_poly.pdbx_seq_one_letter_code
_entity_poly.pdbx_strand_id
1 'polypeptide(L)'
;MRSVARGGLALLLVGAGVSHLTWGRRGYRIVVPGWATRMLHTDKDAIVVASGAAEVLLGTALIALPRERGRVGAAIAAFFVAVFPGNVHQWRTGRSAPGLNTDRARFVRLFLQVPLVAWAWWATRRP
;
A
#
# COMPACT_ATOMS: atom_id res chain seq x y z
N MET A 1 -22.58 0.39 6.63
CA MET A 1 -21.68 0.23 5.46
C MET A 1 -20.26 0.78 5.68
N ARG A 2 -20.06 2.07 6.01
CA ARG A 2 -18.70 2.65 6.19
C ARG A 2 -17.84 1.96 7.26
N SER A 3 -18.42 1.41 8.33
CA SER A 3 -17.66 0.66 9.35
C SER A 3 -17.06 -0.65 8.81
N VAL A 4 -17.84 -1.41 8.03
CA VAL A 4 -17.36 -2.63 7.36
C VAL A 4 -16.28 -2.28 6.35
N ALA A 5 -16.51 -1.23 5.56
CA ALA A 5 -15.53 -0.73 4.60
C ALA A 5 -14.21 -0.31 5.28
N ARG A 6 -14.26 0.35 6.45
CA ARG A 6 -13.06 0.67 7.23
C ARG A 6 -12.35 -0.57 7.76
N GLY A 7 -13.11 -1.54 8.27
CA GLY A 7 -12.56 -2.81 8.74
C GLY A 7 -11.83 -3.56 7.62
N GLY A 8 -12.44 -3.65 6.44
CA GLY A 8 -11.82 -4.25 5.25
C GLY A 8 -10.53 -3.52 4.82
N LEU A 9 -10.53 -2.19 4.83
CA LEU A 9 -9.36 -1.39 4.49
C LEU A 9 -8.22 -1.59 5.51
N ALA A 10 -8.54 -1.63 6.80
CA ALA A 10 -7.56 -1.89 7.86
C ALA A 10 -6.96 -3.30 7.73
N LEU A 11 -7.78 -4.32 7.49
CA LEU A 11 -7.32 -5.69 7.26
C LEU A 11 -6.42 -5.79 6.03
N LEU A 12 -6.77 -5.11 4.93
CA LEU A 12 -5.95 -5.07 3.72
C LEU A 12 -4.58 -4.47 4.01
N LEU A 13 -4.51 -3.31 4.67
CA LEU A 13 -3.25 -2.64 5.01
C LEU A 13 -2.39 -3.48 5.96
N VAL A 14 -2.97 -3.98 7.06
CA VAL A 14 -2.23 -4.79 8.02
C VAL A 14 -1.74 -6.08 7.37
N GLY A 15 -2.58 -6.77 6.60
CA GLY A 15 -2.19 -7.98 5.87
C GLY A 15 -1.07 -7.73 4.86
N ALA A 16 -1.17 -6.66 4.07
CA ALA A 16 -0.13 -6.25 3.13
C ALA A 16 1.20 -5.94 3.85
N GLY A 17 1.14 -5.12 4.91
CA GLY A 17 2.30 -4.73 5.69
C GLY A 17 2.98 -5.90 6.39
N VAL A 18 2.21 -6.82 6.97
CA VAL A 18 2.76 -8.08 7.52
C VAL A 18 3.44 -8.88 6.42
N SER A 19 2.85 -8.97 5.21
CA SER A 19 3.47 -9.68 4.09
C SER A 19 4.81 -9.04 3.65
N HIS A 20 4.93 -7.70 3.70
CA HIS A 20 6.17 -6.98 3.44
C HIS A 20 7.26 -7.32 4.46
N LEU A 21 6.89 -7.52 5.72
CA LEU A 21 7.82 -7.76 6.82
C LEU A 21 8.22 -9.24 6.96
N THR A 22 7.43 -10.17 6.41
CA THR A 22 7.59 -11.61 6.64
C THR A 22 7.87 -12.39 5.35
N TRP A 23 6.87 -13.03 4.74
CA TRP A 23 7.06 -13.99 3.64
C TRP A 23 7.28 -13.32 2.28
N GLY A 24 6.70 -12.14 2.06
CA GLY A 24 6.73 -11.46 0.77
C GLY A 24 7.98 -10.61 0.54
N ARG A 25 8.71 -10.26 1.60
CA ARG A 25 9.82 -9.28 1.61
C ARG A 25 10.76 -9.41 0.42
N ARG A 26 11.24 -10.63 0.14
CA ARG A 26 12.16 -10.90 -0.99
C ARG A 26 11.56 -10.56 -2.35
N GLY A 27 10.30 -10.88 -2.59
CA GLY A 27 9.60 -10.56 -3.84
C GLY A 27 9.38 -9.06 -3.99
N TYR A 28 9.05 -8.36 -2.90
CA TYR A 28 8.81 -6.92 -2.97
C TYR A 28 10.06 -6.09 -3.21
N ARG A 29 11.24 -6.54 -2.77
CA ARG A 29 12.52 -5.87 -3.11
C ARG A 29 12.72 -5.76 -4.62
N ILE A 30 12.27 -6.75 -5.38
CA ILE A 30 12.44 -6.79 -6.83
C ILE A 30 11.66 -5.64 -7.49
N VAL A 31 10.51 -5.26 -6.93
CA VAL A 31 9.63 -4.23 -7.52
C VAL A 31 10.00 -2.80 -7.15
N VAL A 32 10.96 -2.60 -6.24
CA VAL A 32 11.44 -1.25 -5.87
C VAL A 32 12.27 -0.65 -7.02
N PRO A 33 11.89 0.53 -7.55
CA PRO A 33 12.66 1.21 -8.58
C PRO A 33 14.02 1.69 -8.08
N GLY A 34 15.05 1.65 -8.93
CA GLY A 34 16.39 2.12 -8.55
C GLY A 34 16.50 3.64 -8.32
N TRP A 35 15.54 4.42 -8.82
CA TRP A 35 15.49 5.85 -8.48
C TRP A 35 15.03 6.08 -7.04
N ALA A 36 14.19 5.20 -6.47
CA ALA A 36 13.67 5.34 -5.12
C ALA A 36 14.78 5.17 -4.08
N THR A 37 15.70 4.23 -4.30
CA THR A 37 16.88 4.03 -3.45
C THR A 37 17.82 5.23 -3.48
N ARG A 38 17.97 5.88 -4.64
CA ARG A 38 18.76 7.12 -4.77
C ARG A 38 18.08 8.29 -4.07
N MET A 39 16.78 8.47 -4.28
CA MET A 39 16.02 9.57 -3.68
C MET A 39 15.99 9.49 -2.15
N LEU A 40 15.75 8.29 -1.61
CA LEU A 40 15.65 8.04 -0.18
C LEU A 40 17.00 7.76 0.49
N HIS A 41 18.10 7.77 -0.27
CA HIS A 41 19.45 7.46 0.21
C HIS A 41 19.52 6.18 1.05
N THR A 42 18.86 5.13 0.56
CA THR A 42 18.71 3.86 1.28
C THR A 42 18.60 2.68 0.30
N ASP A 43 18.53 1.45 0.79
CA ASP A 43 18.41 0.25 -0.04
C ASP A 43 16.95 -0.20 -0.25
N LYS A 44 16.75 -1.14 -1.19
CA LYS A 44 15.42 -1.63 -1.54
C LYS A 44 14.72 -2.35 -0.40
N ASP A 45 15.48 -3.00 0.47
CA ASP A 45 14.96 -3.73 1.60
C ASP A 45 14.45 -2.80 2.69
N ALA A 46 15.22 -1.76 3.02
CA ALA A 46 14.80 -0.69 3.92
C ALA A 46 13.49 -0.04 3.44
N ILE A 47 13.34 0.22 2.13
CA ILE A 47 12.10 0.76 1.55
C ILE A 47 10.91 -0.18 1.77
N VAL A 48 11.09 -1.49 1.54
CA VAL A 48 10.03 -2.49 1.74
C VAL A 48 9.64 -2.58 3.21
N VAL A 49 10.61 -2.60 4.12
CA VAL A 49 10.37 -2.67 5.57
C VAL A 49 9.65 -1.41 6.06
N ALA A 50 10.12 -0.23 5.66
CA ALA A 50 9.50 1.04 6.03
C ALA A 50 8.06 1.15 5.51
N SER A 51 7.84 0.74 4.26
CA SER A 51 6.49 0.67 3.66
C SER A 51 5.59 -0.30 4.44
N GLY A 52 6.10 -1.50 4.76
CA GLY A 52 5.34 -2.50 5.51
C GLY A 52 4.97 -2.04 6.92
N ALA A 53 5.91 -1.40 7.62
CA ALA A 53 5.65 -0.79 8.92
C ALA A 53 4.61 0.33 8.82
N ALA A 54 4.71 1.20 7.81
CA ALA A 54 3.75 2.26 7.57
C ALA A 54 2.32 1.72 7.34
N GLU A 55 2.17 0.65 6.55
CA GLU A 55 0.86 0.02 6.32
C GLU A 55 0.26 -0.56 7.59
N VAL A 56 1.05 -1.28 8.40
CA VAL A 56 0.58 -1.83 9.69
C VAL A 56 0.15 -0.70 10.62
N LEU A 57 0.96 0.36 10.73
CA LEU A 57 0.66 1.52 11.56
C LEU A 57 -0.60 2.24 11.10
N LEU A 58 -0.75 2.52 9.80
CA LEU A 58 -1.93 3.19 9.24
C LEU A 58 -3.20 2.34 9.41
N GLY A 59 -3.11 1.03 9.14
CA GLY A 59 -4.23 0.10 9.32
C GLY A 59 -4.67 0.00 10.79
N THR A 60 -3.71 -0.07 11.71
CA THR A 60 -3.98 -0.10 13.16
C THR A 60 -4.55 1.23 13.64
N ALA A 61 -3.95 2.36 13.23
CA ALA A 61 -4.41 3.70 13.58
C ALA A 61 -5.84 3.96 13.12
N LEU A 62 -6.24 3.44 11.96
CA LEU A 62 -7.59 3.60 11.43
C LEU A 62 -8.67 3.02 12.37
N ILE A 63 -8.33 1.97 13.12
CA ILE A 63 -9.21 1.32 14.10
C ILE A 63 -9.05 1.96 15.48
N ALA A 64 -7.80 2.15 15.92
CA ALA A 64 -7.46 2.60 17.27
C ALA A 64 -7.77 4.10 17.51
N LEU A 65 -7.77 4.94 16.47
CA LEU A 65 -7.96 6.39 16.58
C LEU A 65 -9.29 6.83 15.92
N PRO A 66 -10.46 6.51 16.52
CA PRO A 66 -11.75 6.81 15.91
C PRO A 66 -12.02 8.30 15.68
N ARG A 67 -11.41 9.17 16.50
CA ARG A 67 -11.53 10.63 16.38
C ARG A 67 -10.73 11.20 15.20
N GLU A 68 -9.62 10.54 14.84
CA GLU A 68 -8.68 10.97 13.79
C GLU A 68 -8.91 10.28 12.44
N ARG A 69 -9.99 9.49 12.29
CA ARG A 69 -10.27 8.70 11.07
C ARG A 69 -10.11 9.50 9.78
N GLY A 70 -10.60 10.74 9.73
CA GLY A 70 -10.47 11.59 8.55
C GLY A 70 -9.01 11.89 8.18
N ARG A 71 -8.16 12.17 9.17
CA ARG A 71 -6.71 12.40 8.94
C ARG A 71 -6.00 11.11 8.55
N VAL A 72 -6.27 10.02 9.26
CA VAL A 72 -5.68 8.70 8.96
C VAL A 72 -6.08 8.23 7.56
N GLY A 73 -7.34 8.40 7.16
CA GLY A 73 -7.80 8.06 5.81
C GLY A 73 -7.18 8.92 4.73
N ALA A 74 -6.97 10.22 4.97
CA ALA A 74 -6.22 11.08 4.06
C ALA A 74 -4.75 10.62 3.95
N ALA A 75 -4.11 10.22 5.05
CA ALA A 75 -2.77 9.66 5.04
C ALA A 75 -2.70 8.34 4.26
N ILE A 76 -3.68 7.44 4.43
CA ILE A 76 -3.78 6.19 3.65
C ILE A 76 -3.95 6.49 2.16
N ALA A 77 -4.82 7.43 1.80
CA ALA A 77 -5.01 7.86 0.41
C ALA A 77 -3.70 8.40 -0.19
N ALA A 78 -3.01 9.29 0.53
CA ALA A 78 -1.71 9.82 0.11
C ALA A 78 -0.65 8.72 -0.03
N PHE A 79 -0.63 7.75 0.90
CA PHE A 79 0.26 6.60 0.85
C PHE A 79 0.02 5.75 -0.38
N PHE A 80 -1.24 5.45 -0.73
CA PHE A 80 -1.58 4.75 -1.97
C PHE A 80 -1.11 5.51 -3.22
N VAL A 81 -1.20 6.84 -3.24
CA VAL A 81 -0.64 7.63 -4.35
C VAL A 81 0.89 7.51 -4.38
N ALA A 82 1.55 7.60 -3.23
CA ALA A 82 3.00 7.56 -3.12
C ALA A 82 3.62 6.22 -3.58
N VAL A 83 2.94 5.09 -3.37
CA VAL A 83 3.42 3.77 -3.82
C VAL A 83 3.11 3.48 -5.30
N PHE A 84 2.23 4.25 -5.93
CA PHE A 84 1.80 4.03 -7.32
C PHE A 84 2.94 3.99 -8.36
N PRO A 85 3.97 4.86 -8.30
CA PRO A 85 5.14 4.75 -9.17
C PRO A 85 5.85 3.39 -9.10
N GLY A 86 5.88 2.75 -7.93
CA GLY A 86 6.38 1.39 -7.76
C GLY A 86 5.54 0.36 -8.51
N ASN A 87 4.21 0.50 -8.49
CA ASN A 87 3.29 -0.37 -9.23
C ASN A 87 3.50 -0.24 -10.75
N VAL A 88 3.66 0.98 -11.25
CA VAL A 88 3.92 1.26 -12.67
C VAL A 88 5.26 0.67 -13.09
N HIS A 89 6.30 0.86 -12.27
CA HIS A 89 7.62 0.27 -12.51
C HIS A 89 7.56 -1.25 -12.57
N GLN A 90 6.83 -1.88 -11.65
CA GLN A 90 6.62 -3.33 -11.65
C GLN A 90 5.96 -3.82 -12.95
N TRP A 91 4.88 -3.18 -13.38
CA TRP A 91 4.18 -3.53 -14.61
C TRP A 91 5.10 -3.39 -15.84
N ARG A 92 5.80 -2.26 -15.97
CA ARG A 92 6.72 -2.01 -17.10
C ARG A 92 7.90 -2.96 -17.17
N THR A 93 8.37 -3.43 -16.02
CA THR A 93 9.54 -4.33 -15.94
C THR A 93 9.18 -5.82 -15.90
N GLY A 94 7.89 -6.16 -15.95
CA GLY A 94 7.42 -7.55 -15.92
C GLY A 94 7.76 -8.29 -14.61
N ARG A 95 8.13 -7.57 -13.55
CA ARG A 95 8.65 -8.16 -12.32
C ARG A 95 7.55 -8.81 -11.50
N SER A 96 7.74 -10.08 -11.16
CA SER A 96 6.81 -10.81 -10.30
C SER A 96 6.88 -10.31 -8.86
N ALA A 97 5.72 -10.21 -8.23
CA ALA A 97 5.57 -10.04 -6.79
C ALA A 97 4.63 -11.14 -6.27
N PRO A 98 4.62 -11.44 -4.96
CA PRO A 98 3.69 -12.42 -4.40
C PRO A 98 2.25 -12.15 -4.86
N GLY A 99 1.61 -13.12 -5.51
CA GLY A 99 0.25 -13.01 -6.05
C GLY A 99 0.10 -12.24 -7.37
N LEU A 100 1.17 -11.72 -7.97
CA LEU A 100 1.15 -10.90 -9.20
C LEU A 100 2.14 -11.42 -10.25
N ASN A 101 1.80 -12.59 -10.80
CA ASN A 101 2.68 -13.33 -11.71
C ASN A 101 2.39 -13.05 -13.20
N THR A 102 1.29 -12.40 -13.55
CA THR A 102 0.90 -12.12 -14.95
C THR A 102 0.86 -10.63 -15.25
N ASP A 103 1.10 -10.25 -16.52
CA ASP A 103 0.99 -8.86 -16.97
C ASP A 103 -0.42 -8.30 -16.78
N ARG A 104 -1.44 -9.13 -17.05
CA ARG A 104 -2.84 -8.77 -16.82
C ARG A 104 -3.09 -8.41 -15.35
N ALA A 105 -2.60 -9.22 -14.41
CA ALA A 105 -2.80 -8.95 -12.98
C ALA A 105 -2.08 -7.66 -12.54
N ARG A 106 -0.85 -7.44 -13.03
CA ARG A 106 -0.10 -6.18 -12.78
C ARG A 106 -0.81 -4.96 -13.35
N PHE A 107 -1.36 -5.06 -14.56
CA PHE A 107 -2.10 -3.98 -15.20
C PHE A 107 -3.39 -3.65 -14.45
N VAL A 108 -4.18 -4.66 -14.09
CA VAL A 108 -5.42 -4.49 -13.31
C VAL A 108 -5.14 -3.78 -11.97
N ARG A 109 -4.04 -4.12 -11.28
CA ARG A 109 -3.63 -3.42 -10.05
C ARG A 109 -3.46 -1.91 -10.23
N LEU A 110 -3.01 -1.44 -11.39
CA LEU A 110 -2.87 0.00 -11.65
C LEU A 110 -4.25 0.69 -11.62
N PHE A 111 -5.27 0.08 -12.22
CA PHE A 111 -6.63 0.60 -12.20
C PHE A 111 -7.25 0.52 -10.81
N LEU A 112 -6.97 -0.55 -10.05
CA LEU A 112 -7.46 -0.72 -8.68
C LEU A 112 -6.92 0.34 -7.71
N GLN A 113 -5.82 1.02 -8.04
CA GLN A 113 -5.27 2.07 -7.19
C GLN A 113 -6.25 3.24 -7.01
N VAL A 114 -7.00 3.62 -8.06
CA VAL A 114 -7.96 4.74 -8.00
C VAL A 114 -9.13 4.41 -7.06
N PRO A 115 -9.81 3.25 -7.17
CA PRO A 115 -10.77 2.80 -6.18
C PRO A 115 -10.22 2.69 -4.76
N LEU A 116 -8.96 2.25 -4.56
CA LEU A 116 -8.36 2.17 -3.23
C LEU A 116 -8.21 3.55 -2.58
N VAL A 117 -7.75 4.55 -3.34
CA VAL A 117 -7.66 5.94 -2.87
C VAL A 117 -9.06 6.49 -2.54
N ALA A 118 -10.03 6.29 -3.43
CA ALA A 118 -11.41 6.71 -3.21
C ALA A 118 -12.05 6.02 -2.00
N TRP A 119 -11.77 4.73 -1.79
CA TRP A 119 -12.25 3.95 -0.66
C TRP A 119 -11.68 4.48 0.65
N ALA A 120 -10.36 4.71 0.73
CA ALA A 120 -9.72 5.30 1.90
C ALA A 120 -10.32 6.66 2.27
N TRP A 121 -10.56 7.50 1.27
CA TRP A 121 -11.19 8.80 1.46
C TRP A 121 -12.64 8.70 1.94
N TRP A 122 -13.48 7.98 1.21
CA TRP A 122 -14.91 7.90 1.48
C TRP A 122 -15.22 7.19 2.80
N ALA A 123 -14.51 6.09 3.11
CA ALA A 123 -14.78 5.28 4.30
C ALA A 123 -14.48 6.04 5.61
N THR A 124 -13.65 7.09 5.54
CA THR A 124 -13.11 7.81 6.70
C THR A 124 -13.64 9.23 6.87
N ARG A 125 -14.33 9.77 5.86
CA ARG A 125 -15.04 11.05 5.93
C ARG A 125 -16.24 10.94 6.88
N ARG A 126 -16.44 11.98 7.70
CA ARG A 126 -17.68 12.14 8.47
C ARG A 126 -18.85 12.25 7.47
N PRO A 127 -20.05 11.71 7.79
CA PRO A 127 -21.24 11.97 7.00
C PRO A 127 -21.51 13.48 6.89
#